data_AF-A0A165IEN9-F1
#
_entry.id   AF-A0A165IEN9-F1
#
_cell.length_a   1.000
_cell.length_b   1.000
_cell.length_c   1.000
_cell.angle_alpha   90.00
_cell.angle_beta   90.00
_cell.angle_gamma   90.00
#
_symmetry.space_group_name_H-M   'P 1'
#
loop_
_entity.id
_entity.type
_entity.pdbx_description
1 polymer ?
#
loop_
_entity_poly.entity_id
_entity_poly.type
_entity_poly.pdbx_seq_one_letter_code
_entity_poly.pdbx_strand_id
1 'polypeptide(L)'
;MTGSQLPRSPTPVRSLFLIFSIILISTGFERYLRVEQPAGEVAALSLMRVGMMACTPWVPVVAISINILKMYYYLRRRAPRLGVQPFVRALCDTYNLRGNVQPLYFSLMSNMPRQLTNEEELVIPGFLAMDGGQSNRRNASAGLADPRVFDSDYRIPPEEVDLYANEVQRRIVPKKKVRRASFAHQSSPTDPPFIKQSKQREEPEAPAYATLEESGEPGDDAPKPSICASRWKNAKAEHNKLAPGMFDQTGVFALLCRHGLVLWFLEMIRSGELAKYPLAMIARLIRAGFRDKRNGYDIGCAFQGTLERSALLGDRAREAGIDCGVNAFHGYGHNRMCQLRGHPLFEVGFGLEDLEVCERFFSWLNGKFLYNNVKQAKLLQAEFAPLVAAFKIDSGLTDADIEGWNAAELAYLEGLQTEPEEVALTMDYVAMLSDLEEADEEEIAARRLSPAAVKKLYKARVDAYDSYTKTRDAVVALEAVLGIDERWTSDSREYRDALAIGKGLKSRSQAIRTAVARYNDLAAALIPPAPTVDFSTLMEW
;
A
#
# COMPACT_ATOMS: atom_id res chain seq x y z
N MET A 1 42.08 -79.37 -51.31
CA MET A 1 41.42 -79.27 -50.00
C MET A 1 40.88 -77.86 -49.85
N THR A 2 39.58 -77.76 -50.05
CA THR A 2 38.73 -76.58 -49.95
C THR A 2 38.43 -76.27 -48.48
N GLY A 3 38.52 -75.00 -48.08
CA GLY A 3 38.11 -74.54 -46.75
C GLY A 3 37.99 -73.03 -46.72
N SER A 4 36.80 -72.54 -47.03
CA SER A 4 36.40 -71.14 -47.12
C SER A 4 36.45 -70.41 -45.77
N GLN A 5 37.00 -69.20 -45.74
CA GLN A 5 36.45 -68.11 -44.94
C GLN A 5 36.22 -66.90 -45.84
N LEU A 6 34.96 -66.47 -45.89
CA LEU A 6 34.50 -65.23 -46.51
C LEU A 6 35.30 -64.03 -45.98
N PRO A 7 35.60 -63.00 -46.79
CA PRO A 7 36.05 -61.73 -46.27
C PRO A 7 34.94 -61.17 -45.37
N ARG A 8 35.32 -60.81 -44.12
CA ARG A 8 34.46 -60.01 -43.25
C ARG A 8 34.06 -58.74 -44.01
N SER A 9 32.78 -58.44 -43.97
CA SER A 9 32.18 -57.20 -44.45
C SER A 9 32.99 -55.97 -44.00
N PRO A 10 33.05 -54.90 -44.82
CA PRO A 10 33.64 -53.66 -44.38
C PRO A 10 32.86 -53.13 -43.17
N THR A 11 33.62 -52.75 -42.16
CA THR A 11 33.23 -51.94 -40.99
C THR A 11 32.18 -50.88 -41.33
N PRO A 12 31.23 -50.59 -40.42
CA PRO A 12 30.23 -49.55 -40.65
C PRO A 12 30.94 -48.21 -40.81
N VAL A 13 30.60 -47.51 -41.90
CA VAL A 13 31.00 -46.13 -42.17
C VAL A 13 30.73 -45.30 -40.91
N ARG A 14 31.80 -44.82 -40.27
CA ARG A 14 31.69 -43.84 -39.19
C ARG A 14 30.94 -42.63 -39.77
N SER A 15 29.76 -42.36 -39.22
CA SER A 15 28.93 -41.21 -39.56
C SER A 15 29.76 -39.93 -39.64
N LEU A 16 29.71 -39.26 -40.79
CA LEU A 16 30.26 -37.91 -41.04
C LEU A 16 29.46 -36.80 -40.32
N PHE A 17 28.44 -37.19 -39.55
CA PHE A 17 27.48 -36.30 -38.92
C PHE A 17 27.36 -36.59 -37.43
N LEU A 18 27.34 -35.52 -36.63
CA LEU A 18 26.88 -35.56 -35.25
C LEU A 18 25.36 -35.40 -35.23
N ILE A 19 24.69 -36.20 -34.42
CA ILE A 19 23.25 -36.14 -34.26
C ILE A 19 22.97 -35.72 -32.82
N PHE A 20 22.18 -34.66 -32.65
CA PHE A 20 21.76 -34.18 -31.34
C PHE A 20 20.24 -33.95 -31.29
N SER A 21 19.68 -33.94 -30.08
CA SER A 21 18.25 -33.70 -29.81
C SER A 21 18.08 -32.41 -29.01
N ILE A 22 17.08 -31.62 -29.37
CA ILE A 22 16.79 -30.32 -28.76
C ILE A 22 15.32 -30.15 -28.41
N ILE A 23 15.01 -29.33 -27.41
CA ILE A 23 13.63 -28.96 -27.06
C ILE A 23 13.12 -27.93 -28.07
N LEU A 24 11.92 -28.16 -28.59
CA LEU A 24 11.29 -27.31 -29.62
C LEU A 24 10.17 -26.44 -29.08
N ILE A 25 10.12 -25.22 -29.60
CA ILE A 25 8.94 -24.36 -29.60
C ILE A 25 8.50 -24.20 -31.07
N SER A 26 7.48 -24.95 -31.48
CA SER A 26 6.93 -24.98 -32.85
C SER A 26 5.41 -24.83 -32.80
N THR A 27 4.72 -24.86 -33.95
CA THR A 27 3.25 -24.99 -34.04
C THR A 27 2.79 -26.44 -34.23
N GLY A 28 3.70 -27.34 -34.60
CA GLY A 28 3.47 -28.78 -34.53
C GLY A 28 3.70 -29.25 -33.09
N PHE A 29 2.93 -30.22 -32.60
CA PHE A 29 3.04 -30.77 -31.24
C PHE A 29 4.34 -31.57 -30.96
N GLU A 30 5.38 -31.39 -31.77
CA GLU A 30 6.67 -32.06 -31.61
C GLU A 30 7.50 -31.36 -30.54
N ARG A 31 7.91 -32.11 -29.51
CA ARG A 31 8.73 -31.59 -28.40
C ARG A 31 10.24 -31.71 -28.65
N TYR A 32 10.64 -32.57 -29.57
CA TYR A 32 12.06 -32.84 -29.87
C TYR A 32 12.28 -32.97 -31.37
N LEU A 33 13.34 -32.33 -31.88
CA LEU A 33 13.80 -32.50 -33.26
C LEU A 33 15.16 -33.17 -33.25
N ARG A 34 15.34 -34.13 -34.14
CA ARG A 34 16.64 -34.72 -34.45
C ARG A 34 17.24 -33.96 -35.64
N VAL A 35 18.42 -33.39 -35.45
CA VAL A 35 19.10 -32.59 -36.49
C VAL A 35 20.46 -33.22 -36.79
N GLU A 36 20.76 -33.35 -38.08
CA GLU A 36 22.06 -33.82 -38.54
C GLU A 36 23.02 -32.63 -38.65
N GLN A 37 24.14 -32.72 -37.95
CA GLN A 37 25.19 -31.71 -37.92
C GLN A 37 26.42 -32.22 -38.69
N PRO A 38 26.76 -31.61 -39.83
CA PRO A 38 28.01 -31.88 -40.54
C PRO A 38 29.24 -31.67 -39.64
N ALA A 39 30.26 -32.50 -39.81
CA ALA A 39 31.53 -32.37 -39.10
C ALA A 39 32.14 -30.97 -39.29
N GLY A 40 32.35 -30.24 -38.18
CA GLY A 40 32.91 -28.88 -38.18
C GLY A 40 31.90 -27.74 -38.37
N GLU A 41 30.62 -28.02 -38.64
CA GLU A 41 29.57 -26.99 -38.69
C GLU A 41 29.06 -26.67 -37.27
N VAL A 42 28.71 -25.41 -36.99
CA VAL A 42 28.13 -25.01 -35.70
C VAL A 42 26.66 -25.42 -35.63
N ALA A 43 26.21 -25.99 -34.51
CA ALA A 43 24.86 -26.53 -34.33
C ALA A 43 23.73 -25.53 -34.65
N ALA A 44 23.96 -24.23 -34.41
CA ALA A 44 23.02 -23.17 -34.78
C ALA A 44 22.76 -23.07 -36.29
N LEU A 45 23.77 -23.33 -37.13
CA LEU A 45 23.63 -23.32 -38.60
C LEU A 45 22.81 -24.52 -39.07
N SER A 46 23.09 -25.71 -38.52
CA SER A 46 22.32 -26.92 -38.84
C SER A 46 20.86 -26.79 -38.41
N LEU A 47 20.57 -26.11 -37.29
CA LEU A 47 19.21 -25.78 -36.87
C LEU A 47 18.52 -24.79 -37.81
N MET A 48 19.22 -23.75 -38.27
CA MET A 48 18.64 -22.78 -39.20
C MET A 48 18.23 -23.41 -40.53
N ARG A 49 19.00 -24.40 -41.04
CA ARG A 49 18.67 -25.13 -42.28
C ARG A 49 17.34 -25.89 -42.19
N VAL A 50 16.97 -26.35 -40.99
CA VAL A 50 15.70 -27.05 -40.75
C VAL A 50 14.60 -26.10 -40.26
N GLY A 51 14.78 -24.78 -40.41
CA GLY A 51 13.78 -23.77 -40.07
C GLY A 51 13.65 -23.50 -38.57
N MET A 52 14.70 -23.76 -37.80
CA MET A 52 14.75 -23.57 -36.35
C MET A 52 15.83 -22.55 -35.98
N MET A 53 15.48 -21.59 -35.13
CA MET A 53 16.41 -20.62 -34.58
C MET A 53 16.91 -21.11 -33.22
N ALA A 54 18.22 -21.35 -33.12
CA ALA A 54 18.87 -21.73 -31.88
C ALA A 54 18.80 -20.60 -30.84
N CYS A 55 18.49 -20.94 -29.58
CA CYS A 55 18.52 -19.96 -28.47
C CYS A 55 19.93 -19.70 -27.92
N THR A 56 20.91 -20.55 -28.26
CA THR A 56 22.34 -20.35 -27.97
C THR A 56 23.19 -20.77 -29.18
N PRO A 57 24.31 -20.08 -29.45
CA PRO A 57 25.05 -20.26 -30.69
C PRO A 57 25.89 -21.54 -30.76
N TRP A 58 26.44 -22.01 -29.63
CA TRP A 58 27.43 -23.10 -29.61
C TRP A 58 26.87 -24.46 -29.20
N VAL A 59 26.03 -24.51 -28.15
CA VAL A 59 25.40 -25.74 -27.64
C VAL A 59 23.92 -25.47 -27.38
N PRO A 60 23.07 -25.52 -28.42
CA PRO A 60 21.65 -25.25 -28.31
C PRO A 60 20.92 -26.37 -27.59
N VAL A 61 20.23 -26.03 -26.50
CA VAL A 61 19.31 -26.94 -25.77
C VAL A 61 17.85 -26.67 -26.16
N VAL A 62 17.57 -25.45 -26.62
CA VAL A 62 16.24 -24.99 -27.04
C VAL A 62 16.35 -24.32 -28.41
N ALA A 63 15.37 -24.56 -29.29
CA ALA A 63 15.22 -23.82 -30.53
C ALA A 63 13.75 -23.43 -30.80
N ILE A 64 13.59 -22.29 -31.47
CA ILE A 64 12.29 -21.70 -31.81
C ILE A 64 12.08 -21.81 -33.31
N SER A 65 10.92 -22.29 -33.73
CA SER A 65 10.57 -22.35 -35.15
C SER A 65 10.53 -20.95 -35.77
N ILE A 66 11.17 -20.78 -36.93
CA ILE A 66 11.06 -19.56 -37.75
C ILE A 66 9.60 -19.29 -38.14
N ASN A 67 8.78 -20.33 -38.27
CA ASN A 67 7.35 -20.18 -38.58
C ASN A 67 6.57 -19.54 -37.43
N ILE A 68 6.96 -19.77 -36.17
CA ILE A 68 6.37 -19.08 -35.01
C ILE A 68 6.72 -17.59 -35.03
N LEU A 69 7.98 -17.26 -35.33
CA LEU A 69 8.41 -15.86 -35.44
C LEU A 69 7.68 -15.14 -36.59
N LYS A 70 7.51 -15.83 -37.71
CA LYS A 70 6.73 -15.36 -38.87
C LYS A 70 5.25 -15.19 -38.53
N MET A 71 4.66 -16.12 -37.78
CA MET A 71 3.28 -16.02 -37.28
C MET A 71 3.11 -14.82 -36.37
N TYR A 72 4.03 -14.63 -35.41
CA TYR A 72 4.03 -13.47 -34.53
C TYR A 72 4.11 -12.15 -35.30
N TYR A 73 5.03 -12.08 -36.27
CA TYR A 73 5.19 -10.91 -37.14
C TYR A 73 3.88 -10.56 -37.87
N TYR A 74 3.21 -11.52 -38.50
CA TYR A 74 1.95 -11.25 -39.18
C TYR A 74 0.80 -10.92 -38.23
N LEU A 75 0.70 -11.59 -37.09
CA LEU A 75 -0.30 -11.28 -36.07
C LEU A 75 -0.13 -9.86 -35.54
N ARG A 76 1.10 -9.43 -35.24
CA ARG A 76 1.36 -8.09 -34.74
C ARG A 76 1.07 -7.01 -35.78
N ARG A 77 1.25 -7.29 -37.07
CA ARG A 77 0.84 -6.37 -38.15
C ARG A 77 -0.68 -6.21 -38.27
N ARG A 78 -1.46 -7.21 -37.87
CA ARG A 78 -2.93 -7.19 -37.93
C ARG A 78 -3.56 -6.74 -36.61
N ALA A 79 -2.90 -7.00 -35.50
CA ALA A 79 -3.30 -6.63 -34.15
C ALA A 79 -2.08 -6.07 -33.39
N PRO A 80 -1.75 -4.77 -33.57
CA PRO A 80 -0.57 -4.14 -32.94
C PRO A 80 -0.59 -4.18 -31.41
N ARG A 81 -1.77 -4.39 -30.81
CA ARG A 81 -1.99 -4.55 -29.37
C ARG A 81 -1.50 -5.92 -28.83
N LEU A 82 -1.24 -6.91 -29.69
CA LEU A 82 -0.71 -8.21 -29.28
C LEU A 82 0.79 -8.12 -29.00
N GLY A 83 1.13 -7.93 -27.73
CA GLY A 83 2.52 -7.94 -27.25
C GLY A 83 3.19 -9.32 -27.40
N VAL A 84 4.52 -9.34 -27.32
CA VAL A 84 5.29 -10.60 -27.39
C VAL A 84 4.99 -11.50 -26.19
N GLN A 85 4.77 -10.91 -25.02
CA GLN A 85 4.47 -11.62 -23.78
C GLN A 85 3.16 -12.43 -23.82
N PRO A 86 1.98 -11.86 -24.18
CA PRO A 86 0.76 -12.66 -24.30
C PRO A 86 0.86 -13.72 -25.41
N PHE A 87 1.61 -13.46 -26.48
CA PHE A 87 1.87 -14.45 -27.52
C PHE A 87 2.72 -15.62 -27.01
N VAL A 88 3.81 -15.35 -26.30
CA VAL A 88 4.67 -16.38 -25.68
C VAL A 88 3.91 -17.14 -24.59
N ARG A 89 3.07 -16.49 -23.79
CA ARG A 89 2.21 -17.14 -22.79
C ARG A 89 1.22 -18.10 -23.44
N ALA A 90 0.54 -17.68 -24.51
CA ALA A 90 -0.36 -18.54 -25.26
C ALA A 90 0.36 -19.78 -25.84
N LEU A 91 1.60 -19.63 -26.30
CA LEU A 91 2.43 -20.77 -26.70
C LEU A 91 2.75 -21.67 -25.50
N CYS A 92 3.18 -21.13 -24.36
CA CYS A 92 3.46 -21.92 -23.17
C CYS A 92 2.24 -22.72 -22.69
N ASP A 93 1.05 -22.10 -22.70
CA ASP A 93 -0.22 -22.74 -22.36
C ASP A 93 -0.56 -23.88 -23.35
N THR A 94 -0.36 -23.65 -24.65
CA THR A 94 -0.58 -24.65 -25.71
C THR A 94 0.33 -25.88 -25.56
N TYR A 95 1.57 -25.67 -25.10
CA TYR A 95 2.56 -26.74 -24.92
C TYR A 95 2.60 -27.33 -23.49
N ASN A 96 1.71 -26.85 -22.61
CA ASN A 96 1.61 -27.20 -21.18
C ASN A 96 2.96 -27.05 -20.43
N LEU A 97 3.71 -26.00 -20.76
CA LEU A 97 4.98 -25.66 -20.12
C LEU A 97 4.70 -24.86 -18.85
N ARG A 98 4.63 -25.55 -17.69
CA ARG A 98 4.51 -24.93 -16.37
C ARG A 98 5.89 -24.49 -15.87
N GLY A 99 6.34 -23.31 -16.28
CA GLY A 99 7.59 -22.71 -15.82
C GLY A 99 7.47 -21.19 -15.76
N ASN A 100 8.20 -20.57 -14.82
CA ASN A 100 8.27 -19.12 -14.69
C ASN A 100 8.74 -18.53 -16.05
N VAL A 101 7.93 -17.68 -16.69
CA VAL A 101 8.11 -17.26 -18.11
C VAL A 101 9.15 -16.13 -18.25
N GLN A 102 9.57 -15.56 -17.12
CA GLN A 102 10.52 -14.45 -17.03
C GLN A 102 11.94 -14.79 -17.55
N PRO A 103 12.57 -15.92 -17.20
CA PRO A 103 13.92 -16.24 -17.66
C PRO A 103 14.02 -16.37 -19.18
N LEU A 104 12.97 -16.84 -19.86
CA LEU A 104 12.97 -16.96 -21.32
C LEU A 104 12.85 -15.59 -22.00
N TYR A 105 11.95 -14.72 -21.49
CA TYR A 105 11.81 -13.35 -21.97
C TYR A 105 13.06 -12.51 -21.68
N PHE A 106 13.60 -12.60 -20.46
CA PHE A 106 14.82 -11.90 -20.08
C PHE A 106 16.02 -12.44 -20.85
N SER A 107 16.18 -13.76 -21.03
CA SER A 107 17.28 -14.31 -21.84
C SER A 107 17.20 -13.91 -23.31
N LEU A 108 16.00 -13.86 -23.90
CA LEU A 108 15.78 -13.36 -25.27
C LEU A 108 16.12 -11.87 -25.42
N MET A 109 15.89 -11.07 -24.38
CA MET A 109 16.15 -9.62 -24.37
C MET A 109 17.57 -9.25 -23.89
N SER A 110 18.22 -10.12 -23.10
CA SER A 110 19.48 -9.80 -22.39
C SER A 110 20.72 -10.40 -23.04
N ASN A 111 20.58 -11.53 -23.77
CA ASN A 111 21.70 -12.29 -24.35
C ASN A 111 21.87 -12.12 -25.87
N MET A 112 21.05 -11.30 -26.53
CA MET A 112 21.37 -10.81 -27.87
C MET A 112 22.42 -9.69 -27.72
N PRO A 113 23.44 -9.62 -28.59
CA PRO A 113 24.23 -8.40 -28.73
C PRO A 113 23.26 -7.23 -28.88
N ARG A 114 23.26 -6.31 -27.91
CA ARG A 114 22.25 -5.25 -27.77
C ARG A 114 22.33 -4.16 -28.84
N GLN A 115 23.40 -4.22 -29.62
CA GLN A 115 23.51 -3.73 -30.99
C GLN A 115 24.30 -4.79 -31.78
N LEU A 116 23.91 -5.05 -33.03
CA LEU A 116 24.83 -5.72 -33.95
C LEU A 116 26.06 -4.83 -34.14
N THR A 117 27.23 -5.40 -34.43
CA THR A 117 28.51 -4.66 -34.58
C THR A 117 28.46 -3.57 -35.67
N ASN A 118 27.35 -3.46 -36.42
CA ASN A 118 27.05 -2.46 -37.45
C ASN A 118 25.57 -1.99 -37.41
N GLU A 119 24.88 -2.09 -36.28
CA GLU A 119 23.49 -1.61 -36.18
C GLU A 119 23.48 -0.08 -36.14
N GLU A 120 22.73 0.54 -37.05
CA GLU A 120 22.56 1.99 -37.08
C GLU A 120 22.04 2.49 -35.73
N GLU A 121 22.63 3.57 -35.25
CA GLU A 121 22.22 4.18 -34.00
C GLU A 121 20.77 4.68 -34.12
N LEU A 122 19.89 4.20 -33.26
CA LEU A 122 18.53 4.70 -33.21
C LEU A 122 18.56 6.15 -32.74
N VAL A 123 18.07 7.07 -33.59
CA VAL A 123 17.88 8.49 -33.24
C VAL A 123 17.07 8.66 -31.94
N ILE A 124 16.19 7.70 -31.65
CA ILE A 124 15.44 7.60 -30.40
C ILE A 124 15.70 6.21 -29.79
N PRO A 125 16.63 6.07 -28.83
CA PRO A 125 16.96 4.79 -28.20
C PRO A 125 15.81 4.23 -27.35
N GLY A 126 14.80 5.04 -27.04
CA GLY A 126 13.55 4.67 -26.38
C GLY A 126 13.29 5.48 -25.11
N PHE A 127 12.02 5.58 -24.75
CA PHE A 127 11.56 6.34 -23.60
C PHE A 127 10.51 5.57 -22.80
N LEU A 128 10.33 5.97 -21.56
CA LEU A 128 9.36 5.47 -20.60
C LEU A 128 8.59 6.66 -20.01
N ALA A 129 7.50 6.39 -19.31
CA ALA A 129 6.87 7.38 -18.45
C ALA A 129 6.65 6.79 -17.06
N MET A 130 6.77 7.62 -16.04
CA MET A 130 6.47 7.25 -14.67
C MET A 130 5.66 8.34 -13.98
N ASP A 131 4.71 7.93 -13.15
CA ASP A 131 3.91 8.88 -12.38
C ASP A 131 3.17 8.19 -11.20
N GLY A 132 2.63 9.00 -10.29
CA GLY A 132 1.81 8.59 -9.15
C GLY A 132 0.30 8.73 -9.39
N GLY A 133 -0.44 7.64 -9.23
CA GLY A 133 -1.90 7.61 -9.29
C GLY A 133 -2.52 7.41 -7.91
N GLN A 134 -3.35 8.37 -7.46
CA GLN A 134 -4.02 8.34 -6.16
C GLN A 134 -5.44 7.77 -6.17
N SER A 135 -5.89 7.23 -7.30
CA SER A 135 -7.26 6.71 -7.40
C SER A 135 -7.46 5.36 -6.71
N ASN A 136 -6.38 4.61 -6.47
CA ASN A 136 -6.39 3.31 -5.80
C ASN A 136 -6.05 3.46 -4.30
N ARG A 137 -6.84 4.24 -3.56
CA ARG A 137 -6.66 4.35 -2.10
C ARG A 137 -7.25 3.13 -1.40
N ARG A 138 -6.56 2.62 -0.39
CA ARG A 138 -7.05 1.55 0.49
C ARG A 138 -7.19 2.08 1.90
N ASN A 139 -8.41 2.05 2.43
CA ASN A 139 -8.69 2.45 3.82
C ASN A 139 -7.97 1.48 4.78
N ALA A 140 -7.35 2.00 5.83
CA ALA A 140 -6.69 1.20 6.85
C ALA A 140 -7.67 0.30 7.62
N SER A 141 -8.90 0.76 7.80
CA SER A 141 -10.01 0.04 8.43
C SER A 141 -10.81 -0.82 7.45
N ALA A 142 -10.34 -1.01 6.21
CA ALA A 142 -11.02 -1.88 5.24
C ALA A 142 -10.89 -3.35 5.68
N GLY A 143 -11.89 -3.87 6.40
CA GLY A 143 -11.92 -5.24 6.93
C GLY A 143 -11.94 -6.39 5.91
N LEU A 144 -11.69 -6.12 4.62
CA LEU A 144 -11.75 -7.06 3.49
C LEU A 144 -10.47 -7.04 2.63
N ALA A 145 -9.36 -6.51 3.14
CA ALA A 145 -8.08 -6.60 2.44
C ALA A 145 -7.58 -8.05 2.46
N ASP A 146 -7.43 -8.65 1.27
CA ASP A 146 -6.84 -9.98 1.12
C ASP A 146 -5.38 -9.95 1.62
N PRO A 147 -5.04 -10.68 2.70
CA PRO A 147 -3.69 -10.66 3.27
C PRO A 147 -2.71 -11.50 2.45
N ARG A 148 -3.17 -12.22 1.41
CA ARG A 148 -2.28 -13.02 0.56
C ARG A 148 -1.33 -12.11 -0.21
N VAL A 149 -0.04 -12.40 -0.08
CA VAL A 149 1.01 -11.68 -0.79
C VAL A 149 1.00 -12.13 -2.25
N PHE A 150 0.75 -11.21 -3.17
CA PHE A 150 0.95 -11.44 -4.59
C PHE A 150 2.46 -11.43 -4.88
N ASP A 151 3.07 -12.62 -4.91
CA ASP A 151 4.48 -12.80 -5.27
C ASP A 151 4.68 -12.48 -6.77
N SER A 152 5.24 -11.31 -7.03
CA SER A 152 5.34 -10.75 -8.37
C SER A 152 6.44 -9.70 -8.44
N ASP A 153 7.29 -9.84 -9.45
CA ASP A 153 8.34 -8.86 -9.75
C ASP A 153 7.81 -7.57 -10.39
N TYR A 154 6.49 -7.47 -10.64
CA TYR A 154 5.89 -6.19 -11.05
C TYR A 154 5.83 -5.18 -9.90
N ARG A 155 5.78 -5.64 -8.65
CA ARG A 155 5.75 -4.77 -7.47
C ARG A 155 7.16 -4.63 -6.93
N ILE A 156 7.66 -3.40 -6.84
CA ILE A 156 8.86 -3.11 -6.07
C ILE A 156 8.44 -3.06 -4.59
N PRO A 157 9.08 -3.85 -3.71
CA PRO A 157 8.61 -4.00 -2.35
C PRO A 157 9.03 -2.79 -1.48
N PRO A 158 8.28 -2.45 -0.42
CA PRO A 158 8.49 -1.23 0.37
C PRO A 158 9.92 -1.07 0.89
N GLU A 159 10.55 -2.15 1.31
CA GLU A 159 11.93 -2.15 1.80
C GLU A 159 12.96 -1.68 0.76
N GLU A 160 12.72 -1.92 -0.53
CA GLU A 160 13.58 -1.41 -1.61
C GLU A 160 13.32 0.09 -1.85
N VAL A 161 12.10 0.55 -1.63
CA VAL A 161 11.73 1.96 -1.74
C VAL A 161 12.35 2.77 -0.60
N ASP A 162 12.31 2.24 0.61
CA ASP A 162 12.73 2.95 1.82
C ASP A 162 14.24 3.14 1.91
N LEU A 163 15.03 2.44 1.09
CA LEU A 163 16.45 2.77 0.86
C LEU A 163 16.66 4.21 0.41
N TYR A 164 15.67 4.79 -0.28
CA TYR A 164 15.71 6.15 -0.83
C TYR A 164 14.94 7.17 0.01
N ALA A 165 14.36 6.77 1.15
CA ALA A 165 13.53 7.63 1.99
C ALA A 165 14.27 8.88 2.53
N ASN A 166 15.59 8.82 2.65
CA ASN A 166 16.40 9.89 3.23
C ASN A 166 17.25 10.65 2.20
N GLU A 167 17.15 10.32 0.91
CA GLU A 167 17.91 10.98 -0.16
C GLU A 167 17.51 12.45 -0.37
N VAL A 168 16.26 12.79 -0.04
CA VAL A 168 15.76 14.17 -0.02
C VAL A 168 15.41 14.52 1.42
N GLN A 169 16.25 15.36 2.03
CA GLN A 169 16.09 15.72 3.43
C GLN A 169 14.73 16.37 3.70
N ARG A 170 14.13 15.93 4.82
CA ARG A 170 12.95 16.41 5.53
C ARG A 170 12.28 17.66 4.95
N ARG A 171 11.02 17.51 4.54
CA ARG A 171 10.18 18.53 3.87
C ARG A 171 10.22 19.89 4.60
N ILE A 172 10.60 20.94 3.88
CA ILE A 172 10.59 22.34 4.34
C ILE A 172 9.22 22.96 3.99
N VAL A 173 8.33 23.11 4.98
CA VAL A 173 7.01 23.71 4.76
C VAL A 173 7.00 25.16 5.26
N PRO A 174 6.53 26.15 4.47
CA PRO A 174 6.34 27.51 4.96
C PRO A 174 5.24 27.53 6.04
N LYS A 175 5.50 28.09 7.23
CA LYS A 175 4.40 28.32 8.21
C LYS A 175 3.42 29.34 7.63
N LYS A 176 2.18 28.93 7.40
CA LYS A 176 1.08 29.82 7.00
C LYS A 176 0.90 30.85 8.13
N LYS A 177 1.09 32.16 7.86
CA LYS A 177 0.69 33.20 8.82
C LYS A 177 -0.80 33.02 9.09
N VAL A 178 -1.14 32.59 10.30
CA VAL A 178 -2.53 32.61 10.78
C VAL A 178 -2.94 34.08 10.78
N ARG A 179 -3.61 34.55 9.73
CA ARG A 179 -4.37 35.78 9.81
C ARG A 179 -5.46 35.47 10.81
N ARG A 180 -5.31 35.92 12.06
CA ARG A 180 -6.45 36.02 12.98
C ARG A 180 -7.51 36.81 12.22
N ALA A 181 -8.58 36.13 11.83
CA ALA A 181 -9.78 36.79 11.36
C ALA A 181 -10.25 37.63 12.56
N SER A 182 -10.00 38.94 12.50
CA SER A 182 -10.70 39.88 13.36
C SER A 182 -12.16 39.80 12.95
N PHE A 183 -12.96 39.03 13.70
CA PHE A 183 -14.40 39.15 13.68
C PHE A 183 -14.73 40.61 14.02
N ALA A 184 -15.13 41.37 13.01
CA ALA A 184 -15.64 42.72 13.18
C ALA A 184 -17.03 42.58 13.82
N HIS A 185 -17.09 42.55 15.14
CA HIS A 185 -18.35 42.74 15.84
C HIS A 185 -18.67 44.25 15.78
N GLN A 186 -19.69 44.61 15.01
CA GLN A 186 -20.28 45.93 15.06
C GLN A 186 -20.92 46.11 16.44
N SER A 187 -20.32 46.94 17.28
CA SER A 187 -20.95 47.43 18.52
C SER A 187 -20.85 48.95 18.59
N SER A 188 -21.96 49.53 19.04
CA SER A 188 -22.38 50.94 19.11
C SER A 188 -21.33 51.93 19.69
N PRO A 189 -21.39 53.23 19.31
CA PRO A 189 -20.38 54.23 19.65
C PRO A 189 -20.68 54.93 20.98
N THR A 190 -20.43 54.28 22.11
CA THR A 190 -20.34 54.94 23.41
C THR A 190 -19.46 54.10 24.33
N ASP A 191 -18.14 54.34 24.34
CA ASP A 191 -17.26 54.18 25.52
C ASP A 191 -15.84 54.72 25.22
N PRO A 192 -15.11 55.31 26.19
CA PRO A 192 -13.80 55.94 25.98
C PRO A 192 -12.65 54.92 25.91
N PRO A 193 -11.52 55.24 25.25
CA PRO A 193 -10.46 54.27 24.96
C PRO A 193 -9.63 53.93 26.22
N PHE A 194 -9.71 52.68 26.68
CA PHE A 194 -8.82 52.15 27.71
C PHE A 194 -7.50 51.70 27.07
N ILE A 195 -6.44 52.48 27.23
CA ILE A 195 -5.08 52.12 26.82
C ILE A 195 -4.55 51.06 27.81
N LYS A 196 -4.46 49.79 27.38
CA LYS A 196 -3.63 48.78 28.05
C LYS A 196 -2.33 48.60 27.29
N GLN A 197 -1.25 49.14 27.87
CA GLN A 197 0.13 48.86 27.48
C GLN A 197 0.39 47.35 27.60
N SER A 198 0.66 46.68 26.49
CA SER A 198 1.22 45.34 26.50
C SER A 198 2.75 45.45 26.46
N LYS A 199 3.41 44.87 27.46
CA LYS A 199 4.86 44.68 27.49
C LYS A 199 5.28 43.90 26.24
N GLN A 200 6.11 44.51 25.40
CA GLN A 200 6.90 43.79 24.40
C GLN A 200 7.81 42.80 25.15
N ARG A 201 7.46 41.51 25.07
CA ARG A 201 8.42 40.44 25.27
C ARG A 201 8.96 40.14 23.88
N GLU A 202 10.21 40.51 23.62
CA GLU A 202 10.92 40.07 22.41
C GLU A 202 11.03 38.54 22.49
N GLU A 203 10.14 37.84 21.79
CA GLU A 203 10.38 36.44 21.44
C GLU A 203 11.41 36.39 20.31
N PRO A 204 12.41 35.50 20.38
CA PRO A 204 13.38 35.34 19.30
C PRO A 204 12.64 34.97 18.01
N GLU A 205 12.96 35.65 16.90
CA GLU A 205 12.39 35.35 15.58
C GLU A 205 12.64 33.88 15.22
N ALA A 206 11.60 33.06 15.37
CA ALA A 206 11.64 31.67 14.95
C ALA A 206 11.65 31.59 13.40
N PRO A 207 12.45 30.69 12.81
CA PRO A 207 12.61 30.59 11.36
C PRO A 207 11.28 30.35 10.62
N ALA A 208 11.16 30.89 9.41
CA ALA A 208 9.93 30.93 8.59
C ALA A 208 9.40 29.58 8.08
N TYR A 209 10.10 28.48 8.38
CA TYR A 209 9.84 27.14 7.88
C TYR A 209 9.78 26.12 9.02
N ALA A 210 8.88 25.14 8.89
CA ALA A 210 8.81 23.97 9.75
C ALA A 210 9.32 22.74 8.99
N THR A 211 10.23 22.00 9.61
CA THR A 211 10.79 20.76 9.08
C THR A 211 9.94 19.59 9.57
N LEU A 212 9.31 18.83 8.66
CA LEU A 212 8.57 17.61 9.02
C LEU A 212 9.50 16.40 8.96
N GLU A 213 9.37 15.42 9.87
CA GLU A 213 10.15 14.18 9.88
C GLU A 213 9.69 13.16 8.82
N GLU A 214 9.47 13.61 7.59
CA GLU A 214 9.05 12.78 6.45
C GLU A 214 9.99 13.00 5.26
N SER A 215 10.18 11.99 4.41
CA SER A 215 10.93 12.10 3.14
C SER A 215 10.41 13.29 2.33
N GLY A 216 11.31 14.06 1.72
CA GLY A 216 10.91 15.19 0.88
C GLY A 216 10.27 14.77 -0.45
N GLU A 217 9.60 15.72 -1.09
CA GLU A 217 9.07 15.60 -2.45
C GLU A 217 10.17 15.96 -3.48
N PRO A 218 10.05 15.54 -4.76
CA PRO A 218 10.99 15.96 -5.80
C PRO A 218 11.26 17.47 -5.80
N GLY A 219 12.55 17.83 -5.79
CA GLY A 219 13.04 19.21 -5.79
C GLY A 219 13.08 19.93 -4.44
N ASP A 220 12.72 19.28 -3.31
CA ASP A 220 12.87 19.87 -1.96
C ASP A 220 14.34 19.99 -1.52
N ASP A 221 15.21 19.17 -2.09
CA ASP A 221 16.66 19.16 -1.86
C ASP A 221 17.41 20.29 -2.59
N ALA A 222 16.72 21.02 -3.47
CA ALA A 222 17.32 22.13 -4.20
C ALA A 222 17.60 23.32 -3.25
N PRO A 223 18.80 23.95 -3.29
CA PRO A 223 19.12 25.13 -2.46
C PRO A 223 18.13 26.28 -2.63
N LYS A 224 17.50 26.35 -3.80
CA LYS A 224 16.36 27.21 -4.09
C LYS A 224 15.31 26.39 -4.85
N PRO A 225 14.11 26.18 -4.29
CA PRO A 225 13.04 25.46 -4.97
C PRO A 225 12.74 26.07 -6.33
N SER A 226 12.63 25.23 -7.35
CA SER A 226 12.32 25.72 -8.69
C SER A 226 10.89 26.29 -8.72
N ILE A 227 10.66 27.33 -9.53
CA ILE A 227 9.32 27.92 -9.69
C ILE A 227 8.31 26.85 -10.16
N CYS A 228 8.77 25.89 -10.98
CA CYS A 228 7.95 24.76 -11.43
C CYS A 228 7.54 23.88 -10.25
N ALA A 229 8.48 23.48 -9.40
CA ALA A 229 8.20 22.67 -8.22
C ALA A 229 7.23 23.37 -7.27
N SER A 230 7.44 24.67 -7.01
CA SER A 230 6.54 25.46 -6.16
C SER A 230 5.12 25.56 -6.73
N ARG A 231 4.97 25.82 -8.04
CA ARG A 231 3.65 25.87 -8.71
C ARG A 231 2.94 24.52 -8.66
N TRP A 232 3.67 23.44 -8.93
CA TRP A 232 3.16 22.08 -8.91
C TRP A 232 2.65 21.68 -7.51
N LYS A 233 3.46 21.94 -6.47
CA LYS A 233 3.10 21.68 -5.07
C LYS A 233 1.88 22.47 -4.63
N ASN A 234 1.77 23.72 -5.07
CA ASN A 234 0.60 24.56 -4.78
C ASN A 234 -0.67 24.03 -5.47
N ALA A 235 -0.58 23.50 -6.68
CA ALA A 235 -1.71 22.84 -7.36
C ALA A 235 -2.13 21.55 -6.63
N LYS A 236 -1.17 20.81 -6.03
CA LYS A 236 -1.45 19.61 -5.23
C LYS A 236 -2.03 19.88 -3.84
N ALA A 237 -1.90 21.09 -3.29
CA ALA A 237 -2.22 21.41 -1.89
C ALA A 237 -3.71 21.24 -1.49
N GLU A 238 -4.62 21.10 -2.46
CA GLU A 238 -6.03 20.79 -2.22
C GLU A 238 -6.26 19.28 -1.90
N HIS A 239 -5.44 18.37 -2.44
CA HIS A 239 -5.63 16.92 -2.34
C HIS A 239 -5.19 16.29 -1.01
N ASN A 240 -4.34 16.99 -0.24
CA ASN A 240 -3.74 16.50 1.01
C ASN A 240 -4.48 16.95 2.28
N LYS A 241 -5.58 17.72 2.17
CA LYS A 241 -6.29 18.26 3.35
C LYS A 241 -7.11 17.21 4.10
N LEU A 242 -7.25 15.99 3.58
CA LEU A 242 -8.04 14.93 4.21
C LEU A 242 -7.28 13.60 4.21
N ALA A 243 -6.73 13.26 5.37
CA ALA A 243 -6.54 11.91 5.90
C ALA A 243 -5.34 11.03 5.43
N PRO A 244 -4.08 11.38 5.79
CA PRO A 244 -2.97 10.42 5.84
C PRO A 244 -3.25 9.25 6.81
N GLY A 245 -4.07 9.46 7.85
CA GLY A 245 -4.37 8.45 8.86
C GLY A 245 -5.50 7.47 8.51
N MET A 246 -6.33 7.77 7.50
CA MET A 246 -7.47 6.91 7.13
C MET A 246 -7.09 5.84 6.09
N PHE A 247 -6.01 6.06 5.35
CA PHE A 247 -5.61 5.18 4.25
C PHE A 247 -4.24 4.57 4.52
N ASP A 248 -4.15 3.24 4.57
CA ASP A 248 -2.87 2.53 4.59
C ASP A 248 -2.12 2.70 3.27
N GLN A 249 -2.85 2.65 2.16
CA GLN A 249 -2.32 2.90 0.83
C GLN A 249 -3.01 4.13 0.25
N THR A 250 -2.23 5.14 -0.10
CA THR A 250 -2.71 6.42 -0.65
C THR A 250 -2.69 6.45 -2.17
N GLY A 251 -2.06 5.45 -2.80
CA GLY A 251 -2.01 5.30 -4.25
C GLY A 251 -0.96 4.30 -4.72
N VAL A 252 -0.61 4.39 -6.00
CA VAL A 252 0.46 3.63 -6.65
C VAL A 252 1.34 4.56 -7.48
N PHE A 253 2.63 4.28 -7.54
CA PHE A 253 3.56 4.94 -8.47
C PHE A 253 4.00 3.92 -9.52
N ALA A 254 3.82 4.20 -10.81
CA ALA A 254 4.01 3.22 -11.88
C ALA A 254 5.02 3.71 -12.93
N LEU A 255 5.71 2.77 -13.58
CA LEU A 255 6.58 3.00 -14.74
C LEU A 255 6.07 2.17 -15.91
N LEU A 256 5.82 2.83 -17.03
CA LEU A 256 5.25 2.24 -18.23
C LEU A 256 6.15 2.50 -19.45
N CYS A 257 6.19 1.54 -20.37
CA CYS A 257 6.72 1.82 -21.70
C CYS A 257 5.68 2.51 -22.58
N ARG A 258 6.12 3.08 -23.71
CA ARG A 258 5.27 3.74 -24.70
C ARG A 258 4.06 2.91 -25.19
N HIS A 259 4.14 1.59 -25.07
CA HIS A 259 3.05 0.68 -25.48
C HIS A 259 1.96 0.51 -24.41
N GLY A 260 2.07 1.18 -23.26
CA GLY A 260 1.14 1.03 -22.13
C GLY A 260 1.36 -0.24 -21.32
N LEU A 261 2.53 -0.86 -21.41
CA LEU A 261 2.90 -2.00 -20.56
C LEU A 261 3.53 -1.49 -19.28
N VAL A 262 2.96 -1.88 -18.13
CA VAL A 262 3.56 -1.68 -16.81
C VAL A 262 4.84 -2.52 -16.74
N LEU A 263 5.95 -1.85 -16.47
CA LEU A 263 7.22 -2.51 -16.17
C LEU A 263 7.26 -2.83 -14.67
N TRP A 264 7.08 -1.80 -13.84
CA TRP A 264 7.03 -1.91 -12.39
C TRP A 264 6.04 -0.90 -11.79
N PHE A 265 5.56 -1.20 -10.59
CA PHE A 265 4.82 -0.27 -9.76
C PHE A 265 5.25 -0.38 -8.29
N LEU A 266 4.99 0.67 -7.53
CA LEU A 266 5.25 0.82 -6.11
C LEU A 266 3.93 1.21 -5.44
N GLU A 267 3.73 0.82 -4.19
CA GLU A 267 2.63 1.35 -3.38
C GLU A 267 3.06 2.63 -2.70
N MET A 268 2.22 3.65 -2.75
CA MET A 268 2.38 4.84 -1.92
C MET A 268 1.74 4.54 -0.56
N ILE A 269 2.56 4.45 0.48
CA ILE A 269 2.14 4.04 1.82
C ILE A 269 2.01 5.28 2.68
N ARG A 270 0.77 5.58 3.11
CA ARG A 270 0.43 6.71 4.01
C ARG A 270 1.08 8.05 3.61
N SER A 271 1.32 8.28 2.31
CA SER A 271 2.07 9.45 1.84
C SER A 271 1.56 9.99 0.49
N GLY A 272 1.98 11.20 0.12
CA GLY A 272 1.91 11.65 -1.29
C GLY A 272 3.00 11.00 -2.16
N GLU A 273 3.25 11.59 -3.33
CA GLU A 273 4.39 11.24 -4.20
C GLU A 273 5.71 11.82 -3.66
N LEU A 274 6.30 11.14 -2.68
CA LEU A 274 7.63 11.50 -2.15
C LEU A 274 8.74 11.11 -3.12
N ALA A 275 9.91 11.76 -3.03
CA ALA A 275 11.04 11.54 -3.94
C ALA A 275 11.57 10.10 -3.93
N LYS A 276 11.36 9.36 -2.83
CA LYS A 276 11.76 7.94 -2.72
C LYS A 276 11.15 7.04 -3.79
N TYR A 277 9.93 7.32 -4.25
CA TYR A 277 9.24 6.49 -5.24
C TYR A 277 9.91 6.56 -6.63
N PRO A 278 10.06 7.74 -7.26
CA PRO A 278 10.75 7.82 -8.54
C PRO A 278 12.23 7.45 -8.44
N LEU A 279 12.93 7.71 -7.32
CA LEU A 279 14.32 7.24 -7.13
C LEU A 279 14.42 5.70 -7.12
N ALA A 280 13.57 5.02 -6.35
CA ALA A 280 13.52 3.57 -6.34
C ALA A 280 13.19 2.99 -7.72
N MET A 281 12.30 3.66 -8.47
CA MET A 281 11.94 3.26 -9.83
C MET A 281 13.15 3.32 -10.79
N ILE A 282 13.90 4.43 -10.77
CA ILE A 282 15.11 4.59 -11.60
C ILE A 282 16.19 3.58 -11.18
N ALA A 283 16.35 3.32 -9.88
CA ALA A 283 17.27 2.30 -9.40
C ALA A 283 16.93 0.90 -9.94
N ARG A 284 15.64 0.53 -9.93
CA ARG A 284 15.17 -0.73 -10.49
C ARG A 284 15.40 -0.80 -12.00
N LEU A 285 15.15 0.29 -12.71
CA LEU A 285 15.40 0.42 -14.15
C LEU A 285 16.89 0.16 -14.48
N ILE A 286 17.81 0.81 -13.77
CA ILE A 286 19.26 0.64 -13.95
C ILE A 286 19.69 -0.79 -13.63
N ARG A 287 19.18 -1.37 -12.53
CA ARG A 287 19.47 -2.74 -12.09
C ARG A 287 19.00 -3.78 -13.11
N ALA A 288 17.85 -3.54 -13.76
CA ALA A 288 17.34 -4.37 -14.84
C ALA A 288 18.15 -4.25 -16.15
N GLY A 289 19.17 -3.38 -16.20
CA GLY A 289 20.09 -3.25 -17.32
C GLY A 289 19.69 -2.21 -18.37
N PHE A 290 18.66 -1.40 -18.11
CA PHE A 290 18.27 -0.33 -19.01
C PHE A 290 19.33 0.79 -18.98
N ARG A 291 19.66 1.28 -20.18
CA ARG A 291 20.61 2.35 -20.44
C ARG A 291 20.05 3.28 -21.51
N ASP A 292 20.49 4.52 -21.51
CA ASP A 292 20.16 5.55 -22.50
C ASP A 292 18.64 5.70 -22.67
N LYS A 293 17.94 5.83 -21.53
CA LYS A 293 16.48 5.98 -21.49
C LYS A 293 16.10 7.34 -20.93
N ARG A 294 15.13 7.92 -21.61
CA ARG A 294 14.41 9.12 -21.18
C ARG A 294 13.12 8.73 -20.45
N ASN A 295 12.84 9.36 -19.32
CA ASN A 295 11.64 9.09 -18.53
C ASN A 295 10.75 10.34 -18.46
N GLY A 296 9.53 10.26 -18.97
CA GLY A 296 8.51 11.28 -18.75
C GLY A 296 8.03 11.26 -17.30
N TYR A 297 7.97 12.42 -16.68
CA TYR A 297 7.34 12.61 -15.37
C TYR A 297 6.83 14.05 -15.26
N ASP A 298 5.66 14.27 -14.66
CA ASP A 298 5.01 15.58 -14.53
C ASP A 298 5.93 16.66 -13.96
N ILE A 299 6.73 16.30 -12.96
CA ILE A 299 7.73 17.17 -12.34
C ILE A 299 9.16 16.77 -12.72
N GLY A 300 9.33 16.13 -13.88
CA GLY A 300 10.60 15.64 -14.41
C GLY A 300 11.72 16.69 -14.39
N CYS A 301 11.39 17.96 -14.64
CA CYS A 301 12.37 19.05 -14.58
C CYS A 301 12.99 19.29 -13.19
N ALA A 302 12.21 19.13 -12.11
CA ALA A 302 12.73 19.25 -10.74
C ALA A 302 13.30 17.92 -10.25
N PHE A 303 12.66 16.82 -10.67
CA PHE A 303 13.13 15.48 -10.34
C PHE A 303 14.49 15.18 -10.96
N GLN A 304 14.79 15.64 -12.18
CA GLN A 304 16.12 15.50 -12.79
C GLN A 304 17.21 16.06 -11.86
N GLY A 305 17.00 17.26 -11.31
CA GLY A 305 17.94 17.82 -10.34
C GLY A 305 18.02 17.00 -9.04
N THR A 306 16.90 16.40 -8.61
CA THR A 306 16.86 15.50 -7.44
C THR A 306 17.68 14.24 -7.70
N LEU A 307 17.53 13.66 -8.89
CA LEU A 307 18.26 12.48 -9.34
C LEU A 307 19.76 12.76 -9.41
N GLU A 308 20.16 13.90 -9.97
CA GLU A 308 21.57 14.31 -10.07
C GLU A 308 22.24 14.53 -8.70
N ARG A 309 21.48 15.00 -7.71
CA ARG A 309 21.97 15.24 -6.34
C ARG A 309 21.87 14.04 -5.43
N SER A 310 21.16 12.97 -5.85
CA SER A 310 21.07 11.72 -5.11
C SER A 310 22.46 11.13 -4.91
N ALA A 311 22.87 10.95 -3.65
CA ALA A 311 24.16 10.36 -3.30
C ALA A 311 24.21 8.88 -3.69
N LEU A 312 23.08 8.19 -3.65
CA LEU A 312 23.00 6.76 -3.97
C LEU A 312 22.82 6.47 -5.46
N LEU A 313 22.25 7.40 -6.23
CA LEU A 313 21.79 7.12 -7.59
C LEU A 313 22.32 8.08 -8.66
N GLY A 314 22.76 9.28 -8.31
CA GLY A 314 23.14 10.31 -9.29
C GLY A 314 24.24 9.88 -10.25
N ASP A 315 25.34 9.34 -9.74
CA ASP A 315 26.45 8.86 -10.59
C ASP A 315 26.03 7.64 -11.42
N ARG A 316 25.27 6.71 -10.83
CA ARG A 316 24.76 5.52 -11.52
C ARG A 316 23.79 5.87 -12.64
N ALA A 317 22.94 6.87 -12.44
CA ALA A 317 22.01 7.35 -13.47
C ALA A 317 22.77 8.02 -14.61
N ARG A 318 23.79 8.82 -14.30
CA ARG A 318 24.65 9.48 -15.29
C ARG A 318 25.43 8.47 -16.12
N GLU A 319 26.08 7.50 -15.49
CA GLU A 319 26.77 6.39 -16.17
C GLU A 319 25.81 5.55 -17.02
N ALA A 320 24.56 5.45 -16.59
CA ALA A 320 23.53 4.71 -17.30
C ALA A 320 22.84 5.50 -18.43
N GLY A 321 23.14 6.80 -18.60
CA GLY A 321 22.46 7.66 -19.59
C GLY A 321 20.97 7.83 -19.30
N ILE A 322 20.57 7.84 -18.02
CA ILE A 322 19.17 7.96 -17.61
C ILE A 322 18.84 9.40 -17.25
N ASP A 323 17.93 10.02 -18.00
CA ASP A 323 17.44 11.38 -17.72
C ASP A 323 15.90 11.44 -17.73
N CYS A 324 15.37 12.52 -17.18
CA CYS A 324 13.95 12.78 -17.02
C CYS A 324 13.53 14.05 -17.77
N GLY A 325 12.36 13.98 -18.39
CA GLY A 325 11.70 15.10 -19.08
C GLY A 325 10.29 15.31 -18.56
N VAL A 326 9.65 16.42 -18.96
CA VAL A 326 8.26 16.70 -18.59
C VAL A 326 7.30 16.16 -19.63
N ASN A 327 6.10 15.77 -19.21
CA ASN A 327 5.06 15.34 -20.13
C ASN A 327 4.51 16.52 -20.95
N ALA A 328 3.92 16.25 -22.11
CA ALA A 328 3.44 17.30 -23.02
C ALA A 328 2.23 18.06 -22.47
N PHE A 329 1.27 17.37 -21.83
CA PHE A 329 0.06 18.02 -21.31
C PHE A 329 0.40 18.87 -20.08
N HIS A 330 1.17 18.30 -19.16
CA HIS A 330 1.61 18.99 -17.94
C HIS A 330 2.66 20.07 -18.21
N GLY A 331 3.36 19.98 -19.34
CA GLY A 331 4.35 20.96 -19.80
C GLY A 331 3.86 22.41 -19.71
N TYR A 332 2.59 22.68 -20.02
CA TYR A 332 2.00 24.02 -19.94
C TYR A 332 1.90 24.58 -18.51
N GLY A 333 1.88 23.73 -17.49
CA GLY A 333 1.93 24.12 -16.08
C GLY A 333 3.31 24.62 -15.62
N HIS A 334 4.36 24.32 -16.40
CA HIS A 334 5.74 24.71 -16.09
C HIS A 334 6.05 26.16 -16.51
N ASN A 335 7.14 26.72 -15.98
CA ASN A 335 7.60 28.04 -16.39
C ASN A 335 8.07 28.04 -17.87
N ARG A 336 8.11 29.22 -18.49
CA ARG A 336 8.44 29.36 -19.92
C ARG A 336 9.79 28.75 -20.29
N MET A 337 10.80 28.87 -19.43
CA MET A 337 12.12 28.30 -19.70
C MET A 337 12.11 26.78 -19.67
N CYS A 338 11.36 26.18 -18.75
CA CYS A 338 11.15 24.74 -18.67
C CYS A 338 10.35 24.23 -19.87
N GLN A 339 9.34 24.97 -20.34
CA GLN A 339 8.61 24.61 -21.56
C GLN A 339 9.53 24.60 -22.79
N LEU A 340 10.38 25.61 -22.95
CA LEU A 340 11.27 25.71 -24.11
C LEU A 340 12.39 24.67 -24.11
N ARG A 341 12.82 24.21 -22.93
CA ARG A 341 13.93 23.26 -22.79
C ARG A 341 13.48 21.83 -22.61
N GLY A 342 12.42 21.61 -21.83
CA GLY A 342 12.02 20.29 -21.32
C GLY A 342 10.78 19.69 -21.97
N HIS A 343 10.06 20.44 -22.80
CA HIS A 343 8.86 19.92 -23.46
C HIS A 343 9.24 18.86 -24.52
N PRO A 344 8.55 17.72 -24.61
CA PRO A 344 8.94 16.60 -25.49
C PRO A 344 9.12 16.98 -26.97
N LEU A 345 8.31 17.93 -27.46
CA LEU A 345 8.45 18.48 -28.83
C LEU A 345 9.81 19.14 -29.12
N PHE A 346 10.50 19.66 -28.11
CA PHE A 346 11.78 20.36 -28.27
C PHE A 346 12.96 19.52 -27.79
N GLU A 347 12.72 18.39 -27.13
CA GLU A 347 13.76 17.48 -26.67
C GLU A 347 13.95 16.28 -27.60
N VAL A 348 15.22 16.03 -27.96
CA VAL A 348 15.60 14.79 -28.64
C VAL A 348 15.56 13.64 -27.64
N GLY A 349 14.85 12.57 -27.99
CA GLY A 349 14.77 11.34 -27.20
C GLY A 349 13.35 10.87 -26.86
N PHE A 350 12.33 11.73 -26.99
CA PHE A 350 10.92 11.36 -26.77
C PHE A 350 10.12 11.18 -28.07
N GLY A 351 10.61 11.71 -29.19
CA GLY A 351 9.91 11.63 -30.48
C GLY A 351 8.59 12.42 -30.48
N LEU A 352 7.54 11.85 -31.04
CA LEU A 352 6.20 12.47 -31.13
C LEU A 352 5.25 12.05 -30.00
N GLU A 353 5.77 11.47 -28.92
CA GLU A 353 4.93 11.02 -27.80
C GLU A 353 4.59 12.18 -26.86
N ASP A 354 3.38 12.13 -26.29
CA ASP A 354 2.90 13.06 -25.26
C ASP A 354 3.38 12.70 -23.84
N LEU A 355 3.84 11.46 -23.64
CA LEU A 355 4.24 10.84 -22.38
C LEU A 355 3.09 10.59 -21.38
N GLU A 356 1.84 10.73 -21.82
CA GLU A 356 0.63 10.63 -20.98
C GLU A 356 0.15 9.16 -20.79
N VAL A 357 1.09 8.20 -20.82
CA VAL A 357 0.75 6.76 -20.75
C VAL A 357 0.33 6.33 -19.34
N CYS A 358 0.85 6.99 -18.31
CA CYS A 358 0.49 6.74 -16.91
C CYS A 358 -0.97 7.13 -16.66
N GLU A 359 -1.40 8.29 -17.16
CA GLU A 359 -2.72 8.88 -17.03
C GLU A 359 -3.76 8.00 -17.73
N ARG A 360 -3.44 7.51 -18.93
CA ARG A 360 -4.26 6.52 -19.65
C ARG A 360 -4.39 5.22 -18.86
N PHE A 361 -3.30 4.76 -18.24
CA PHE A 361 -3.31 3.56 -17.41
C PHE A 361 -4.15 3.75 -16.14
N PHE A 362 -4.01 4.87 -15.42
CA PHE A 362 -4.81 5.18 -14.23
C PHE A 362 -6.29 5.34 -14.56
N SER A 363 -6.61 5.98 -15.70
CA SER A 363 -7.99 6.05 -16.20
C SER A 363 -8.58 4.67 -16.48
N TRP A 364 -7.80 3.77 -17.10
CA TRP A 364 -8.23 2.38 -17.32
C TRP A 364 -8.45 1.61 -16.02
N LEU A 365 -7.55 1.76 -15.03
CA LEU A 365 -7.71 1.13 -13.72
C LEU A 365 -9.04 1.56 -13.05
N ASN A 366 -9.35 2.85 -13.08
CA ASN A 366 -10.59 3.39 -12.52
C ASN A 366 -11.82 2.79 -13.20
N GLY A 367 -11.82 2.74 -14.55
CA GLY A 367 -12.91 2.14 -15.31
C GLY A 367 -13.12 0.66 -15.00
N LYS A 368 -12.03 -0.12 -14.88
CA LYS A 368 -12.10 -1.55 -14.57
C LYS A 368 -12.54 -1.80 -13.13
N PHE A 369 -12.10 -0.98 -12.19
CA PHE A 369 -12.56 -1.02 -10.80
C PHE A 369 -14.08 -0.83 -10.73
N LEU A 370 -14.62 0.22 -11.37
CA LEU A 370 -16.06 0.46 -11.42
C LEU A 370 -16.83 -0.69 -12.06
N TYR A 371 -16.36 -1.18 -13.21
CA TYR A 371 -16.98 -2.32 -13.89
C TYR A 371 -17.05 -3.58 -13.02
N ASN A 372 -15.94 -3.91 -12.34
CA ASN A 372 -15.87 -5.09 -11.48
C ASN A 372 -16.80 -4.98 -10.26
N ASN A 373 -16.87 -3.81 -9.63
CA ASN A 373 -17.79 -3.57 -8.51
C ASN A 373 -19.26 -3.72 -8.95
N VAL A 374 -19.63 -3.20 -10.12
CA VAL A 374 -20.99 -3.39 -10.67
C VAL A 374 -21.28 -4.86 -10.95
N LYS A 375 -20.32 -5.61 -11.50
CA LYS A 375 -20.47 -7.05 -11.73
C LYS A 375 -20.65 -7.81 -10.41
N GLN A 376 -19.84 -7.50 -9.41
CA GLN A 376 -19.92 -8.13 -8.09
C GLN A 376 -21.27 -7.82 -7.41
N ALA A 377 -21.70 -6.55 -7.40
CA ALA A 377 -22.99 -6.15 -6.84
C ALA A 377 -24.16 -6.92 -7.47
N LYS A 378 -24.13 -7.12 -8.80
CA LYS A 378 -25.15 -7.93 -9.49
C LYS A 378 -25.15 -9.40 -9.06
N LEU A 379 -23.97 -9.99 -8.85
CA LEU A 379 -23.86 -11.37 -8.38
C LEU A 379 -24.40 -11.50 -6.94
N LEU A 380 -23.97 -10.60 -6.05
CA LEU A 380 -24.44 -10.58 -4.66
C LEU A 380 -25.95 -10.35 -4.58
N GLN A 381 -26.50 -9.46 -5.42
CA GLN A 381 -27.94 -9.26 -5.49
C GLN A 381 -28.67 -10.54 -5.93
N ALA A 382 -28.17 -11.23 -6.94
CA ALA A 382 -28.78 -12.48 -7.41
C ALA A 382 -28.72 -13.60 -6.35
N GLU A 383 -27.63 -13.66 -5.59
CA GLU A 383 -27.41 -14.67 -4.54
C GLU A 383 -28.21 -14.36 -3.26
N PHE A 384 -28.18 -13.12 -2.79
CA PHE A 384 -28.80 -12.74 -1.51
C PHE A 384 -30.28 -12.38 -1.62
N ALA A 385 -30.79 -11.92 -2.76
CA ALA A 385 -32.21 -11.60 -2.90
C ALA A 385 -33.16 -12.76 -2.49
N PRO A 386 -32.96 -14.02 -2.93
CA PRO A 386 -33.82 -15.12 -2.48
C PRO A 386 -33.66 -15.45 -1.00
N LEU A 387 -32.45 -15.30 -0.45
CA LEU A 387 -32.18 -15.51 0.98
C LEU A 387 -32.88 -14.46 1.85
N VAL A 388 -32.80 -13.20 1.47
CA VAL A 388 -33.50 -12.09 2.15
C VAL A 388 -35.02 -12.25 2.02
N ALA A 389 -35.53 -12.67 0.86
CA ALA A 389 -36.95 -12.92 0.67
C ALA A 389 -37.46 -14.05 1.59
N ALA A 390 -36.73 -15.16 1.67
CA ALA A 390 -37.06 -16.25 2.58
C ALA A 390 -37.02 -15.80 4.06
N PHE A 391 -35.97 -15.07 4.43
CA PHE A 391 -35.83 -14.53 5.78
C PHE A 391 -36.99 -13.60 6.16
N LYS A 392 -37.43 -12.73 5.25
CA LYS A 392 -38.59 -11.84 5.46
C LYS A 392 -39.90 -12.61 5.64
N ILE A 393 -40.09 -13.69 4.88
CA ILE A 393 -41.27 -14.55 5.02
C ILE A 393 -41.28 -15.22 6.40
N ASP A 394 -40.16 -15.82 6.80
CA ASP A 394 -40.05 -16.56 8.06
C ASP A 394 -40.18 -15.66 9.29
N SER A 395 -39.66 -14.43 9.21
CA SER A 395 -39.68 -13.46 10.32
C SER A 395 -40.92 -12.56 10.33
N GLY A 396 -41.65 -12.45 9.23
CA GLY A 396 -42.73 -11.48 9.04
C GLY A 396 -42.26 -10.03 8.83
N LEU A 397 -40.97 -9.80 8.63
CA LEU A 397 -40.38 -8.48 8.45
C LEU A 397 -40.67 -7.89 7.05
N THR A 398 -41.01 -6.61 7.02
CA THR A 398 -41.23 -5.86 5.78
C THR A 398 -39.96 -5.10 5.36
N ASP A 399 -39.92 -4.59 4.11
CA ASP A 399 -38.81 -3.72 3.69
C ASP A 399 -38.75 -2.43 4.52
N ALA A 400 -39.90 -1.89 4.92
CA ALA A 400 -39.97 -0.71 5.76
C ALA A 400 -39.35 -0.93 7.15
N ASP A 401 -39.52 -2.14 7.71
CA ASP A 401 -38.89 -2.50 8.98
C ASP A 401 -37.37 -2.53 8.83
N ILE A 402 -36.87 -3.19 7.78
CA ILE A 402 -35.43 -3.32 7.49
C ILE A 402 -34.78 -1.97 7.20
N GLU A 403 -35.41 -1.13 6.37
CA GLU A 403 -34.92 0.21 6.06
C GLU A 403 -34.93 1.12 7.31
N GLY A 404 -35.91 0.93 8.19
CA GLY A 404 -36.01 1.62 9.47
C GLY A 404 -34.91 1.26 10.47
N TRP A 405 -34.25 0.10 10.33
CA TRP A 405 -33.22 -0.35 11.27
C TRP A 405 -32.02 0.59 11.35
N ASN A 406 -31.58 1.20 10.25
CA ASN A 406 -30.46 2.14 10.32
C ASN A 406 -30.80 3.37 11.18
N ALA A 407 -32.05 3.86 11.09
CA ALA A 407 -32.49 4.98 11.91
C ALA A 407 -32.70 4.57 13.37
N ALA A 408 -33.23 3.37 13.61
CA ALA A 408 -33.39 2.81 14.94
C ALA A 408 -32.05 2.51 15.63
N GLU A 409 -31.09 1.95 14.89
CA GLU A 409 -29.72 1.70 15.34
C GLU A 409 -29.00 3.01 15.63
N LEU A 410 -29.11 4.01 14.74
CA LEU A 410 -28.55 5.35 15.01
C LEU A 410 -29.14 5.95 16.29
N ALA A 411 -30.46 5.96 16.44
CA ALA A 411 -31.12 6.50 17.64
C ALA A 411 -30.72 5.73 18.91
N TYR A 412 -30.56 4.41 18.81
CA TYR A 412 -30.08 3.57 19.90
C TYR A 412 -28.63 3.91 20.27
N LEU A 413 -27.72 3.99 19.29
CA LEU A 413 -26.32 4.32 19.49
C LEU A 413 -26.12 5.76 19.99
N GLU A 414 -26.88 6.72 19.49
CA GLU A 414 -26.92 8.10 20.00
C GLU A 414 -27.35 8.11 21.47
N GLY A 415 -28.33 7.29 21.84
CA GLY A 415 -28.73 7.09 23.24
C GLY A 415 -27.68 6.38 24.11
N LEU A 416 -26.65 5.78 23.52
CA LEU A 416 -25.55 5.08 24.20
C LEU A 416 -24.22 5.84 24.18
N GLN A 417 -24.14 7.02 23.54
CA GLN A 417 -22.89 7.79 23.47
C GLN A 417 -22.34 8.16 24.84
N THR A 418 -23.20 8.21 25.85
CA THR A 418 -22.86 8.47 27.24
C THR A 418 -23.66 7.52 28.09
N GLU A 419 -22.96 6.76 28.96
CA GLU A 419 -23.64 5.95 29.97
C GLU A 419 -24.53 6.90 30.80
N PRO A 420 -25.81 6.58 31.02
CA PRO A 420 -26.70 7.46 31.75
C PRO A 420 -26.08 7.83 33.10
N GLU A 421 -26.07 9.12 33.42
CA GLU A 421 -25.38 9.65 34.61
C GLU A 421 -25.82 8.92 35.89
N GLU A 422 -27.11 8.58 35.98
CA GLU A 422 -27.69 7.81 37.08
C GLU A 422 -27.09 6.40 37.22
N VAL A 423 -26.78 5.71 36.11
CA VAL A 423 -26.16 4.37 36.12
C VAL A 423 -24.69 4.46 36.55
N ALA A 424 -23.96 5.44 36.03
CA ALA A 424 -22.56 5.68 36.43
C ALA A 424 -22.46 6.03 37.92
N LEU A 425 -23.30 6.97 38.40
CA LEU A 425 -23.37 7.35 39.81
C LEU A 425 -23.81 6.18 40.71
N THR A 426 -24.71 5.30 40.24
CA THR A 426 -25.11 4.09 40.98
C THR A 426 -23.97 3.08 41.08
N MET A 427 -23.18 2.90 40.01
CA MET A 427 -21.99 2.03 40.03
C MET A 427 -20.92 2.57 40.98
N ASP A 428 -20.68 3.89 40.96
CA ASP A 428 -19.77 4.57 41.87
C ASP A 428 -20.25 4.46 43.32
N TYR A 429 -21.56 4.61 43.58
CA TYR A 429 -22.15 4.44 44.89
C TYR A 429 -21.94 3.03 45.45
N VAL A 430 -22.17 1.99 44.64
CA VAL A 430 -21.95 0.58 45.07
C VAL A 430 -20.47 0.28 45.32
N ALA A 431 -19.57 0.86 44.52
CA ALA A 431 -18.13 0.77 44.77
C ALA A 431 -17.76 1.45 46.10
N MET A 432 -18.22 2.68 46.32
CA MET A 432 -17.97 3.45 47.55
C MET A 432 -18.58 2.79 48.80
N LEU A 433 -19.73 2.12 48.68
CA LEU A 433 -20.29 1.33 49.77
C LEU A 433 -19.40 0.15 50.16
N SER A 434 -18.78 -0.51 49.18
CA SER A 434 -17.85 -1.61 49.42
C SER A 434 -16.56 -1.09 50.08
N ASP A 435 -16.04 0.04 49.61
CA ASP A 435 -14.88 0.71 50.22
C ASP A 435 -15.19 1.20 51.64
N LEU A 436 -16.44 1.61 51.91
CA LEU A 436 -16.88 2.02 53.24
C LEU A 436 -16.97 0.84 54.20
N GLU A 437 -17.46 -0.32 53.76
CA GLU A 437 -17.46 -1.54 54.57
C GLU A 437 -16.03 -1.95 54.97
N GLU A 438 -15.09 -1.94 54.03
CA GLU A 438 -13.67 -2.23 54.31
C GLU A 438 -13.06 -1.20 55.28
N ALA A 439 -13.31 0.09 55.06
CA ALA A 439 -12.80 1.15 55.93
C ALA A 439 -13.41 1.10 57.35
N ASP A 440 -14.67 0.68 57.49
CA ASP A 440 -15.33 0.48 58.78
C ASP A 440 -14.74 -0.72 59.53
N GLU A 441 -14.47 -1.84 58.85
CA GLU A 441 -13.76 -2.98 59.43
C GLU A 441 -12.36 -2.60 59.92
N GLU A 442 -11.62 -1.80 59.14
CA GLU A 442 -10.30 -1.28 59.51
C GLU A 442 -10.35 -0.33 60.72
N GLU A 443 -11.33 0.58 60.77
CA GLU A 443 -11.55 1.48 61.92
C GLU A 443 -11.89 0.69 63.19
N ILE A 444 -12.79 -0.29 63.08
CA ILE A 444 -13.19 -1.17 64.18
C ILE A 444 -12.00 -1.99 64.68
N ALA A 445 -11.19 -2.55 63.78
CA ALA A 445 -9.98 -3.28 64.13
C ALA A 445 -8.96 -2.36 64.83
N ALA A 446 -8.76 -1.14 64.32
CA ALA A 446 -7.87 -0.15 64.89
C ALA A 446 -8.34 0.37 66.27
N ARG A 447 -9.65 0.41 66.51
CA ARG A 447 -10.26 0.72 67.82
C ARG A 447 -10.02 -0.36 68.86
N ARG A 448 -9.98 -1.63 68.45
CA ARG A 448 -9.76 -2.79 69.33
C ARG A 448 -8.29 -2.99 69.72
N LEU A 449 -7.38 -2.16 69.22
CA LEU A 449 -5.95 -2.21 69.58
C LEU A 449 -5.74 -1.98 71.09
N SER A 450 -4.86 -2.78 71.69
CA SER A 450 -4.48 -2.64 73.10
C SER A 450 -3.70 -1.33 73.34
N PRO A 451 -3.69 -0.78 74.58
CA PRO A 451 -2.98 0.46 74.89
C PRO A 451 -1.49 0.47 74.50
N ALA A 452 -0.82 -0.69 74.58
CA ALA A 452 0.57 -0.86 74.16
C ALA A 452 0.75 -0.84 72.63
N ALA A 453 -0.23 -1.39 71.89
CA ALA A 453 -0.23 -1.42 70.42
C ALA A 453 -0.58 -0.05 69.82
N VAL A 454 -1.48 0.71 70.45
CA VAL A 454 -1.87 2.07 70.03
C VAL A 454 -0.67 3.02 69.97
N LYS A 455 0.27 2.92 70.93
CA LYS A 455 1.48 3.76 70.93
C LYS A 455 2.42 3.45 69.75
N LYS A 456 2.43 2.20 69.26
CA LYS A 456 3.24 1.74 68.12
C LYS A 456 2.57 1.96 66.77
N LEU A 457 1.24 1.90 66.72
CA LEU A 457 0.41 1.95 65.50
C LEU A 457 -0.48 3.21 65.44
N TYR A 458 -0.17 4.25 66.20
CA TYR A 458 -0.96 5.49 66.29
C TYR A 458 -1.28 6.08 64.91
N LYS A 459 -0.27 6.13 64.02
CA LYS A 459 -0.43 6.62 62.66
C LYS A 459 -1.45 5.80 61.86
N ALA A 460 -1.35 4.47 61.89
CA ALA A 460 -2.29 3.59 61.21
C ALA A 460 -3.73 3.74 61.75
N ARG A 461 -3.89 3.97 63.06
CA ARG A 461 -5.21 4.24 63.65
C ARG A 461 -5.82 5.57 63.18
N VAL A 462 -5.00 6.61 63.07
CA VAL A 462 -5.44 7.93 62.55
C VAL A 462 -5.78 7.82 61.06
N ASP A 463 -4.94 7.14 60.29
CA ASP A 463 -5.13 6.95 58.86
C ASP A 463 -6.41 6.14 58.56
N ALA A 464 -6.70 5.08 59.33
CA ALA A 464 -7.95 4.29 59.22
C ALA A 464 -9.20 5.13 59.53
N TYR A 465 -9.17 5.95 60.59
CA TYR A 465 -10.28 6.84 60.93
C TYR A 465 -10.51 7.92 59.86
N ASP A 466 -9.44 8.53 59.35
CA ASP A 466 -9.51 9.54 58.29
C ASP A 466 -10.07 8.93 56.98
N SER A 467 -9.61 7.73 56.62
CA SER A 467 -10.14 6.94 55.50
C SER A 467 -11.65 6.68 55.66
N TYR A 468 -12.08 6.12 56.80
CA TYR A 468 -13.49 5.88 57.09
C TYR A 468 -14.34 7.15 56.97
N THR A 469 -13.91 8.27 57.57
CA THR A 469 -14.67 9.52 57.50
C THR A 469 -14.79 10.05 56.08
N LYS A 470 -13.72 10.00 55.28
CA LYS A 470 -13.73 10.48 53.89
C LYS A 470 -14.66 9.64 53.01
N THR A 471 -14.54 8.32 53.09
CA THR A 471 -15.38 7.42 52.31
C THR A 471 -16.85 7.53 52.73
N ARG A 472 -17.12 7.63 54.04
CA ARG A 472 -18.48 7.87 54.56
C ARG A 472 -19.08 9.16 54.03
N ASP A 473 -18.33 10.25 54.04
CA ASP A 473 -18.83 11.55 53.59
C ASP A 473 -19.07 11.55 52.06
N ALA A 474 -18.25 10.83 51.29
CA ALA A 474 -18.48 10.61 49.86
C ALA A 474 -19.74 9.78 49.59
N VAL A 475 -19.97 8.71 50.37
CA VAL A 475 -21.20 7.89 50.30
C VAL A 475 -22.43 8.73 50.60
N VAL A 476 -22.41 9.56 51.66
CA VAL A 476 -23.54 10.45 52.00
C VAL A 476 -23.81 11.48 50.91
N ALA A 477 -22.76 12.01 50.27
CA ALA A 477 -22.93 12.94 49.15
C ALA A 477 -23.60 12.26 47.95
N LEU A 478 -23.22 11.02 47.64
CA LEU A 478 -23.86 10.23 46.58
C LEU A 478 -25.30 9.85 46.93
N GLU A 479 -25.60 9.51 48.18
CA GLU A 479 -26.97 9.25 48.66
C GLU A 479 -27.88 10.45 48.44
N ALA A 480 -27.39 11.66 48.73
CA ALA A 480 -28.13 12.89 48.50
C ALA A 480 -28.37 13.18 47.01
N VAL A 481 -27.40 12.88 46.14
CA VAL A 481 -27.51 13.08 44.69
C VAL A 481 -28.46 12.06 44.06
N LEU A 482 -28.40 10.79 44.49
CA LEU A 482 -29.24 9.70 44.00
C LEU A 482 -30.63 9.65 44.64
N GLY A 483 -30.90 10.47 45.66
CA GLY A 483 -32.19 10.49 46.36
C GLY A 483 -32.45 9.22 47.18
N ILE A 484 -31.40 8.63 47.74
CA ILE A 484 -31.47 7.40 48.53
C ILE A 484 -31.73 7.76 50.00
N ASP A 485 -32.93 7.44 50.49
CA ASP A 485 -33.33 7.73 51.88
C ASP A 485 -32.75 6.71 52.88
N GLU A 486 -32.62 5.45 52.46
CA GLU A 486 -32.04 4.36 53.27
C GLU A 486 -30.83 3.75 52.56
N ARG A 487 -29.69 3.76 53.24
CA ARG A 487 -28.42 3.21 52.73
C ARG A 487 -28.57 1.76 52.30
N TRP A 488 -28.07 1.45 51.10
CA TRP A 488 -28.05 0.08 50.62
C TRP A 488 -27.01 -0.76 51.37
N THR A 489 -27.33 -2.03 51.55
CA THR A 489 -26.46 -3.04 52.15
C THR A 489 -26.25 -4.18 51.17
N SER A 490 -25.32 -5.10 51.47
CA SER A 490 -25.10 -6.31 50.67
C SER A 490 -26.37 -7.15 50.41
N ASP A 491 -27.37 -7.06 51.31
CA ASP A 491 -28.63 -7.78 51.21
C ASP A 491 -29.71 -7.04 50.41
N SER A 492 -29.56 -5.72 50.25
CA SER A 492 -30.47 -4.86 49.49
C SER A 492 -30.57 -5.37 48.04
N ARG A 493 -31.78 -5.33 47.49
CA ARG A 493 -32.04 -5.83 46.14
C ARG A 493 -31.30 -4.97 45.11
N GLU A 494 -31.33 -3.66 45.33
CA GLU A 494 -30.76 -2.61 44.50
C GLU A 494 -29.22 -2.76 44.41
N TYR A 495 -28.56 -3.02 45.55
CA TYR A 495 -27.13 -3.33 45.61
C TYR A 495 -26.79 -4.59 44.81
N ARG A 496 -27.57 -5.66 44.96
CA ARG A 496 -27.35 -6.92 44.23
C ARG A 496 -27.58 -6.79 42.72
N ASP A 497 -28.59 -6.02 42.32
CA ASP A 497 -28.90 -5.77 40.91
C ASP A 497 -27.78 -4.94 40.24
N ALA A 498 -27.30 -3.87 40.89
CA ALA A 498 -26.17 -3.07 40.41
C ALA A 498 -24.86 -3.87 40.34
N LEU A 499 -24.57 -4.70 41.35
CA LEU A 499 -23.41 -5.60 41.32
C LEU A 499 -23.50 -6.65 40.20
N ALA A 500 -24.71 -7.15 39.92
CA ALA A 500 -24.96 -8.08 38.81
C ALA A 500 -24.75 -7.41 37.44
N ILE A 501 -25.13 -6.14 37.29
CA ILE A 501 -24.86 -5.34 36.08
C ILE A 501 -23.34 -5.18 35.88
N GLY A 502 -22.60 -4.82 36.93
CA GLY A 502 -21.13 -4.75 36.89
C GLY A 502 -20.45 -6.07 36.53
N LYS A 503 -20.94 -7.19 37.08
CA LYS A 503 -20.49 -8.55 36.69
C LYS A 503 -20.86 -8.88 35.25
N GLY A 504 -22.03 -8.44 34.78
CA GLY A 504 -22.49 -8.57 33.41
C GLY A 504 -21.56 -7.88 32.41
N LEU A 505 -21.14 -6.64 32.69
CA LEU A 505 -20.17 -5.89 31.90
C LEU A 505 -18.81 -6.61 31.82
N LYS A 506 -18.30 -7.12 32.95
CA LYS A 506 -17.09 -7.97 32.98
C LYS A 506 -17.26 -9.26 32.15
N SER A 507 -18.42 -9.91 32.22
CA SER A 507 -18.73 -11.12 31.45
C SER A 507 -18.78 -10.86 29.94
N ARG A 508 -19.29 -9.70 29.51
CA ARG A 508 -19.32 -9.30 28.09
C ARG A 508 -17.91 -9.08 27.55
N SER A 509 -17.04 -8.41 28.33
CA SER A 509 -15.60 -8.31 27.99
C SER A 509 -14.97 -9.70 27.83
N GLN A 510 -15.28 -10.64 28.73
CA GLN A 510 -14.79 -12.02 28.65
C GLN A 510 -15.35 -12.77 27.43
N ALA A 511 -16.61 -12.55 27.05
CA ALA A 511 -17.22 -13.15 25.87
C ALA A 511 -16.54 -12.66 24.58
N ILE A 512 -16.24 -11.37 24.48
CA ILE A 512 -15.49 -10.80 23.34
C ILE A 512 -14.08 -11.41 23.30
N ARG A 513 -13.37 -11.51 24.43
CA ARG A 513 -12.05 -12.18 24.49
C ARG A 513 -12.14 -13.64 24.03
N THR A 514 -13.19 -14.35 24.41
CA THR A 514 -13.42 -15.74 24.00
C THR A 514 -13.70 -15.85 22.49
N ALA A 515 -14.47 -14.92 21.93
CA ALA A 515 -14.74 -14.85 20.50
C ALA A 515 -13.46 -14.56 19.69
N VAL A 516 -12.61 -13.63 20.16
CA VAL A 516 -11.29 -13.34 19.55
C VAL A 516 -10.38 -14.57 19.59
N ALA A 517 -10.31 -15.27 20.73
CA ALA A 517 -9.52 -16.50 20.84
C ALA A 517 -10.00 -17.56 19.84
N ARG A 518 -11.32 -17.79 19.77
CA ARG A 518 -11.91 -18.76 18.83
C ARG A 518 -11.70 -18.38 17.37
N TYR A 519 -11.79 -17.09 17.04
CA TYR A 519 -11.43 -16.59 15.71
C TYR A 519 -9.96 -16.91 15.39
N ASN A 520 -9.03 -16.62 16.31
CA ASN A 520 -7.61 -16.87 16.10
C ASN A 520 -7.29 -18.35 15.87
N ASP A 521 -7.94 -19.25 16.61
CA ASP A 521 -7.81 -20.70 16.42
C ASP A 521 -8.29 -21.14 15.02
N LEU A 522 -9.44 -20.61 14.57
CA LEU A 522 -10.00 -20.89 13.24
C LEU A 522 -9.16 -20.25 12.12
N ALA A 523 -8.64 -19.04 12.34
CA ALA A 523 -7.78 -18.33 11.41
C ALA A 523 -6.49 -19.11 11.14
N ALA A 524 -5.89 -19.70 12.18
CA ALA A 524 -4.70 -20.54 12.06
C ALA A 524 -4.94 -21.85 11.27
N ALA A 525 -6.17 -22.36 11.28
CA ALA A 525 -6.54 -23.60 10.60
C ALA A 525 -6.88 -23.43 9.10
N LEU A 526 -6.99 -22.19 8.59
CA LEU A 526 -7.22 -21.91 7.17
C LEU A 526 -5.96 -22.20 6.33
N ILE A 527 -6.14 -22.46 5.03
CA ILE A 527 -5.04 -22.67 4.08
C ILE A 527 -5.17 -21.69 2.90
N PRO A 528 -4.30 -20.67 2.80
CA PRO A 528 -3.28 -20.31 3.79
C PRO A 528 -3.88 -19.75 5.10
N PRO A 529 -3.13 -19.79 6.23
CA PRO A 529 -3.61 -19.27 7.51
C PRO A 529 -3.94 -17.77 7.45
N ALA A 530 -5.01 -17.35 8.11
CA ALA A 530 -5.40 -15.94 8.23
C ALA A 530 -4.72 -15.25 9.44
N PRO A 531 -4.56 -13.91 9.42
CA PRO A 531 -3.95 -13.16 10.53
C PRO A 531 -4.77 -13.23 11.82
N THR A 532 -4.08 -13.24 12.97
CA THR A 532 -4.72 -13.20 14.29
C THR A 532 -5.04 -11.76 14.71
N VAL A 533 -6.13 -11.58 15.45
CA VAL A 533 -6.56 -10.29 16.02
C VAL A 533 -6.12 -10.22 17.49
N ASP A 534 -5.50 -9.11 17.87
CA ASP A 534 -5.19 -8.80 19.27
C ASP A 534 -6.32 -7.96 19.89
N PHE A 535 -6.71 -8.31 21.11
CA PHE A 535 -7.76 -7.65 21.85
C PHE A 535 -7.39 -6.20 22.21
N SER A 536 -6.09 -5.92 22.43
CA SER A 536 -5.65 -4.55 22.77
C SER A 536 -5.96 -3.56 21.64
N THR A 537 -5.77 -3.99 20.39
CA THR A 537 -5.94 -3.18 19.18
C THR A 537 -7.42 -2.93 18.86
N LEU A 538 -8.34 -3.75 19.36
CA LEU A 538 -9.79 -3.57 19.20
C LEU A 538 -10.37 -2.48 20.12
N MET A 539 -9.71 -2.17 21.23
CA MET A 539 -10.19 -1.21 22.24
C MET A 539 -9.66 0.22 22.01
N GLU A 540 -8.76 0.41 21.04
CA GLU A 540 -8.16 1.72 20.70
C GLU A 540 -8.94 2.49 19.63
N TRP A 541 -10.01 1.91 19.09
CA TRP A 541 -10.94 2.50 18.11
C TRP A 541 -12.31 2.72 18.74
#